data_AF-L0R6C1-F1
#
_entry.id   AF-L0R6C1-F1
#
_cell.length_a   1.000
_cell.length_b   1.000
_cell.length_c   1.000
_cell.angle_alpha   90.00
_cell.angle_beta   90.00
_cell.angle_gamma   90.00
#
_symmetry.space_group_name_H-M   'P 1'
#
loop_
_entity.id
_entity.type
_entity.pdbx_description
1 polymer ?
#
loop_
_entity_poly.entity_id
_entity_poly.type
_entity_poly.pdbx_seq_one_letter_code
_entity_poly.pdbx_strand_id
1 'polypeptide(L)'
;MWKDITVSDDGTHHQVDGSPIYSQRFDSVLTFHDPGLAPVRCGVEAWHIFADGTPAYSRRFMQTFGFYNGLAAVSGKRGWSHIYPDGKYAYKQHYAWCGNFQNERCSVRDLDGLYFHIDSYGKPLYEKRWRYAGDYYGNIAAVQGDDGSSTHIDASGKFVHNRWYIDLDVFHKGFARAREGTGWTHIRPDGFPAYERRFASVEPFYNGQARVECHDGALEVINEKGQTIQELRPPLQSEFASLSSDMVGFWKTKTIAVAVKLGVIEVLPCSEYEMADQCSLNVDGARRILHALGELNLVSYNGDIWQLTKRGDYLRENHPLTLKNAALEYAEPLSRMWDELADALSVKEDWTPPDIFGEVAQDGTRRIAHHQMLQSYALHDYPSIPRAMGLDGKEHIIDAAGGLGTLAKLMLAEYPNVSVTVLERPEVVDQVLKEQENTHSRLFWKVGDIFDSWEIGADAVVLSRVLHDWNDSDVLVILKRAREALIAGSHLFIVEMLRPESSFAGSLCDLHLLMATGGRERTEQEFAKLLDCAGFSLKEVNTVAALPSVLVGMAI
;
A
#
# COMPACT_ATOMS: atom_id res chain seq x y z
N MET A 1 26.44 -0.81 -45.59
CA MET A 1 27.80 -0.37 -45.23
C MET A 1 27.93 0.02 -43.76
N TRP A 2 26.86 0.46 -43.07
CA TRP A 2 26.95 0.83 -41.64
C TRP A 2 26.78 -0.34 -40.64
N LYS A 3 26.32 -1.51 -41.08
CA LYS A 3 26.02 -2.65 -40.20
C LYS A 3 27.25 -3.27 -39.51
N ASP A 4 28.43 -3.09 -40.11
CA ASP A 4 29.70 -3.62 -39.60
C ASP A 4 30.44 -2.59 -38.73
N ILE A 5 29.86 -1.39 -38.55
CA ILE A 5 30.44 -0.32 -37.73
C ILE A 5 30.09 -0.57 -36.27
N THR A 6 31.10 -0.57 -35.40
CA THR A 6 30.95 -0.69 -33.96
C THR A 6 31.34 0.59 -33.24
N VAL A 7 30.90 0.74 -31.99
CA VAL A 7 31.33 1.82 -31.10
C VAL A 7 32.68 1.45 -30.50
N SER A 8 33.60 2.42 -30.38
CA SER A 8 34.89 2.23 -29.73
C SER A 8 34.73 1.91 -28.24
N ASP A 9 35.73 1.25 -27.65
CA ASP A 9 35.70 0.85 -26.24
C ASP A 9 35.56 2.03 -25.27
N ASP A 10 36.08 3.20 -25.65
CA ASP A 10 35.95 4.46 -24.89
C ASP A 10 34.63 5.20 -25.17
N GLY A 11 33.82 4.72 -26.11
CA GLY A 11 32.52 5.30 -26.47
C GLY A 11 32.58 6.61 -27.25
N THR A 12 33.74 7.07 -27.71
CA THR A 12 33.92 8.43 -28.27
C THR A 12 33.76 8.51 -29.79
N HIS A 13 33.81 7.37 -30.49
CA HIS A 13 33.73 7.32 -31.94
C HIS A 13 33.30 5.94 -32.45
N HIS A 14 33.16 5.83 -33.77
CA HIS A 14 32.85 4.60 -34.46
C HIS A 14 34.09 4.03 -35.15
N GLN A 15 34.17 2.70 -35.22
CA GLN A 15 35.31 1.99 -35.78
C GLN A 15 34.87 0.79 -36.64
N VAL A 16 35.76 0.38 -37.54
CA VAL A 16 35.71 -0.89 -38.28
C VAL A 16 37.07 -1.55 -38.10
N ASP A 17 37.07 -2.82 -37.68
CA ASP A 17 38.29 -3.58 -37.38
C ASP A 17 39.26 -2.84 -36.44
N GLY A 18 38.72 -2.15 -35.42
CA GLY A 18 39.49 -1.39 -34.43
C GLY A 18 40.06 -0.05 -34.93
N SER A 19 39.78 0.33 -36.19
CA SER A 19 40.24 1.58 -36.79
C SER A 19 39.12 2.62 -36.85
N PRO A 20 39.35 3.87 -36.38
CA PRO A 20 38.36 4.94 -36.46
C PRO A 20 37.95 5.24 -37.91
N ILE A 21 36.65 5.35 -38.18
CA ILE A 21 36.14 5.65 -39.53
C ILE A 21 36.08 7.15 -39.86
N TYR A 22 36.32 8.01 -38.87
CA TYR A 22 36.45 9.47 -39.01
C TYR A 22 37.38 10.05 -37.92
N SER A 23 37.88 11.27 -38.13
CA SER A 23 38.87 11.92 -37.24
C SER A 23 38.26 12.60 -36.02
N GLN A 24 37.01 13.07 -36.11
CA GLN A 24 36.33 13.74 -35.00
C GLN A 24 36.14 12.80 -33.80
N ARG A 25 36.17 13.34 -32.59
CA ARG A 25 35.84 12.64 -31.34
C ARG A 25 34.70 13.35 -30.63
N PHE A 26 33.79 12.56 -30.09
CA PHE A 26 32.60 13.01 -29.37
C PHE A 26 32.72 12.62 -27.90
N ASP A 27 31.92 13.25 -27.04
CA ASP A 27 31.85 12.86 -25.63
C ASP A 27 31.20 11.48 -25.48
N SER A 28 30.23 11.18 -26.35
CA SER A 28 29.68 9.83 -26.51
C SER A 28 29.04 9.64 -27.88
N VAL A 29 29.04 8.39 -28.36
CA VAL A 29 28.30 7.95 -29.55
C VAL A 29 27.44 6.73 -29.20
N LEU A 30 26.31 6.57 -29.90
CA LEU A 30 25.49 5.37 -29.89
C LEU A 30 25.59 4.68 -31.26
N THR A 31 25.23 3.39 -31.30
CA THR A 31 25.30 2.57 -32.52
C THR A 31 24.55 3.19 -33.70
N PHE A 32 25.01 2.90 -34.92
CA PHE A 32 24.25 3.22 -36.12
C PHE A 32 22.93 2.45 -36.17
N HIS A 33 21.85 3.15 -36.50
CA HIS A 33 20.53 2.58 -36.77
C HIS A 33 20.09 2.95 -38.20
N ASP A 34 19.12 2.22 -38.74
CA ASP A 34 18.48 2.57 -40.02
C ASP A 34 17.96 4.03 -39.97
N PRO A 35 18.24 4.90 -40.97
CA PRO A 35 18.72 4.61 -42.32
C PRO A 35 20.26 4.61 -42.50
N GLY A 36 21.02 4.52 -41.41
CA GLY A 36 22.49 4.65 -41.38
C GLY A 36 22.95 5.90 -40.67
N LEU A 37 22.26 6.26 -39.58
CA LEU A 37 22.56 7.41 -38.75
C LEU A 37 22.89 6.96 -37.33
N ALA A 38 23.86 7.63 -36.71
CA ALA A 38 24.28 7.37 -35.34
C ALA A 38 24.08 8.61 -34.46
N PRO A 39 23.46 8.48 -33.28
CA PRO A 39 23.40 9.57 -32.29
C PRO A 39 24.78 9.87 -31.73
N VAL A 40 25.11 11.15 -31.60
CA VAL A 40 26.36 11.63 -30.99
C VAL A 40 26.08 12.78 -30.03
N ARG A 41 26.99 12.96 -29.07
CA ARG A 41 26.95 14.07 -28.11
C ARG A 41 28.29 14.79 -28.03
N CYS A 42 28.24 16.12 -28.00
CA CYS A 42 29.38 16.98 -27.75
C CYS A 42 28.94 18.14 -26.84
N GLY A 43 29.48 18.19 -25.63
CA GLY A 43 29.06 19.09 -24.56
C GLY A 43 27.59 18.92 -24.20
N VAL A 44 26.84 20.02 -24.36
CA VAL A 44 25.40 20.09 -24.09
C VAL A 44 24.53 19.81 -25.32
N GLU A 45 25.15 19.53 -26.46
CA GLU A 45 24.46 19.32 -27.73
C GLU A 45 24.55 17.86 -28.19
N ALA A 46 23.46 17.38 -28.78
CA ALA A 46 23.33 16.05 -29.36
C ALA A 46 22.68 16.15 -30.75
N TRP A 47 23.09 15.28 -31.67
CA TRP A 47 22.58 15.19 -33.05
C TRP A 47 22.92 13.83 -33.66
N HIS A 48 22.52 13.60 -34.91
CA HIS A 48 22.87 12.40 -35.66
C HIS A 48 23.94 12.66 -36.72
N ILE A 49 24.84 11.71 -36.93
CA ILE A 49 25.89 11.78 -37.97
C ILE A 49 25.72 10.68 -39.02
N PHE A 50 26.27 10.92 -40.21
CA PHE A 50 26.52 9.89 -41.21
C PHE A 50 27.79 9.09 -40.87
N ALA A 51 28.03 7.99 -41.61
CA ALA A 51 29.19 7.13 -41.43
C ALA A 51 30.55 7.84 -41.62
N ASP A 52 30.58 8.97 -42.33
CA ASP A 52 31.77 9.81 -42.51
C ASP A 52 32.02 10.80 -41.35
N GLY A 53 31.17 10.77 -40.32
CA GLY A 53 31.27 11.65 -39.15
C GLY A 53 30.57 13.00 -39.31
N THR A 54 30.04 13.32 -40.50
CA THR A 54 29.41 14.62 -40.74
C THR A 54 27.99 14.68 -40.14
N PRO A 55 27.55 15.85 -39.61
CA PRO A 55 26.19 16.02 -39.10
C PRO A 55 25.13 15.80 -40.19
N ALA A 56 24.11 14.99 -39.88
CA ALA A 56 22.99 14.71 -40.79
C ALA A 56 22.08 15.93 -41.02
N TYR A 57 22.08 16.87 -40.07
CA TYR A 57 21.29 18.11 -40.12
C TYR A 57 21.88 19.17 -39.17
N SER A 58 21.43 20.42 -39.28
CA SER A 58 21.94 21.56 -38.50
C SER A 58 21.32 21.71 -37.11
N ARG A 59 20.14 21.15 -36.86
CA ARG A 59 19.46 21.23 -35.55
C ARG A 59 20.27 20.50 -34.47
N ARG A 60 20.22 21.01 -33.24
CA ARG A 60 20.86 20.44 -32.05
C ARG A 60 19.84 20.21 -30.95
N PHE A 61 20.03 19.11 -30.22
CA PHE A 61 19.17 18.64 -29.13
C PHE A 61 19.99 18.52 -27.85
N MET A 62 19.33 18.27 -26.73
CA MET A 62 20.02 17.94 -25.47
C MET A 62 20.38 16.45 -25.42
N GLN A 63 19.54 15.60 -26.01
CA GLN A 63 19.76 14.17 -26.14
C GLN A 63 19.09 13.64 -27.42
N THR A 64 19.70 12.65 -28.05
CA THR A 64 19.19 11.94 -29.22
C THR A 64 19.41 10.44 -29.06
N PHE A 65 18.48 9.64 -29.57
CA PHE A 65 18.55 8.17 -29.56
C PHE A 65 18.43 7.62 -30.97
N GLY A 66 18.71 6.31 -31.12
CA GLY A 66 18.60 5.63 -32.41
C GLY A 66 17.24 5.80 -33.07
N PHE A 67 17.23 5.69 -34.41
CA PHE A 67 15.99 5.66 -35.18
C PHE A 67 15.35 4.28 -35.11
N TYR A 68 14.08 4.24 -34.74
CA TYR A 68 13.23 3.05 -34.75
C TYR A 68 11.95 3.38 -35.50
N ASN A 69 11.58 2.54 -36.48
CA ASN A 69 10.47 2.80 -37.42
C ASN A 69 10.54 4.20 -38.07
N GLY A 70 11.74 4.64 -38.44
CA GLY A 70 11.98 5.93 -39.11
C GLY A 70 11.91 7.16 -38.22
N LEU A 71 11.78 7.00 -36.90
CA LEU A 71 11.70 8.10 -35.93
C LEU A 71 12.74 7.94 -34.82
N ALA A 72 13.36 9.05 -34.42
CA ALA A 72 14.28 9.09 -33.28
C ALA A 72 13.70 9.91 -32.13
N ALA A 73 13.75 9.36 -30.92
CA ALA A 73 13.42 10.10 -29.71
C ALA A 73 14.51 11.16 -29.44
N VAL A 74 14.09 12.37 -29.11
CA VAL A 74 14.98 13.50 -28.79
C VAL A 74 14.45 14.32 -27.63
N SER A 75 15.35 14.91 -26.85
CA SER A 75 15.01 15.86 -25.80
C SER A 75 15.56 17.26 -26.12
N GLY A 76 14.79 18.29 -25.76
CA GLY A 76 15.22 19.68 -25.86
C GLY A 76 14.56 20.56 -24.81
N LYS A 77 14.74 21.87 -24.93
CA LYS A 77 14.22 22.85 -23.96
C LYS A 77 12.70 22.81 -23.75
N ARG A 78 11.95 22.30 -24.75
CA ARG A 78 10.49 22.18 -24.71
C ARG A 78 9.99 20.81 -24.21
N GLY A 79 10.91 19.91 -23.86
CA GLY A 79 10.61 18.52 -23.53
C GLY A 79 11.05 17.54 -24.62
N TRP A 80 10.48 16.35 -24.56
CA TRP A 80 10.76 15.21 -25.43
C TRP A 80 9.83 15.17 -26.64
N SER A 81 10.33 14.74 -27.79
CA SER A 81 9.54 14.53 -29.01
C SER A 81 10.28 13.57 -29.95
N HIS A 82 9.70 13.35 -31.14
CA HIS A 82 10.32 12.53 -32.18
C HIS A 82 10.65 13.34 -33.42
N ILE A 83 11.73 12.94 -34.09
CA ILE A 83 12.20 13.57 -35.33
C ILE A 83 12.35 12.56 -36.46
N TYR A 84 12.24 13.07 -37.69
CA TYR A 84 12.63 12.36 -38.90
C TYR A 84 14.16 12.42 -39.11
N PRO A 85 14.73 11.60 -40.01
CA PRO A 85 16.16 11.61 -40.33
C PRO A 85 16.71 12.96 -40.80
N ASP A 86 15.86 13.87 -41.28
CA ASP A 86 16.23 15.24 -41.68
C ASP A 86 16.28 16.23 -40.49
N GLY A 87 16.03 15.77 -39.28
CA GLY A 87 16.06 16.57 -38.05
C GLY A 87 14.82 17.42 -37.81
N LYS A 88 13.75 17.27 -38.61
CA LYS A 88 12.46 17.93 -38.35
C LYS A 88 11.62 17.11 -37.38
N TYR A 89 10.88 17.80 -36.51
CA TYR A 89 9.91 17.15 -35.63
C TYR A 89 8.82 16.46 -36.45
N ALA A 90 8.47 15.24 -36.05
CA ALA A 90 7.41 14.47 -36.69
C ALA A 90 6.01 15.06 -36.44
N TYR A 91 5.84 15.73 -35.31
CA TYR A 91 4.60 16.37 -34.88
C TYR A 91 4.89 17.53 -33.92
N LYS A 92 3.85 18.30 -33.53
CA LYS A 92 4.02 19.56 -32.77
C LYS A 92 4.17 19.34 -31.26
N GLN A 93 3.58 18.27 -30.75
CA GLN A 93 3.48 17.95 -29.33
C GLN A 93 4.87 17.65 -28.75
N HIS A 94 5.04 18.02 -27.48
CA HIS A 94 6.21 17.70 -26.67
C HIS A 94 5.72 17.10 -25.35
N TYR A 95 6.50 16.14 -24.85
CA TYR A 95 6.16 15.31 -23.71
C TYR A 95 7.19 15.51 -22.59
N ALA A 96 6.85 15.14 -21.36
CA ALA A 96 7.82 15.06 -20.28
C ALA A 96 8.85 13.95 -20.55
N TRP A 97 8.44 12.90 -21.27
CA TRP A 97 9.27 11.79 -21.72
C TRP A 97 8.62 11.06 -22.91
N CYS A 98 9.42 10.51 -23.83
CA CYS A 98 8.95 9.56 -24.84
C CYS A 98 9.94 8.40 -25.01
N GLY A 99 9.41 7.19 -25.22
CA GLY A 99 10.19 6.00 -25.54
C GLY A 99 10.60 5.95 -27.01
N ASN A 100 11.00 4.77 -27.49
CA ASN A 100 11.25 4.53 -28.90
C ASN A 100 9.98 3.98 -29.59
N PHE A 101 9.83 4.21 -30.89
CA PHE A 101 8.75 3.58 -31.65
C PHE A 101 9.01 2.09 -31.86
N GLN A 102 8.04 1.26 -31.51
CA GLN A 102 8.04 -0.19 -31.76
C GLN A 102 6.68 -0.58 -32.34
N ASN A 103 6.66 -1.32 -33.45
CA ASN A 103 5.42 -1.69 -34.16
C ASN A 103 4.44 -0.50 -34.36
N GLU A 104 4.97 0.62 -34.87
CA GLU A 104 4.23 1.88 -35.14
C GLU A 104 3.62 2.60 -33.92
N ARG A 105 3.99 2.19 -32.69
CA ARG A 105 3.47 2.77 -31.44
C ARG A 105 4.61 3.21 -30.54
N CYS A 106 4.35 4.15 -29.65
CA CYS A 106 5.32 4.63 -28.67
C CYS A 106 4.64 5.01 -27.36
N SER A 107 5.24 4.62 -26.23
CA SER A 107 4.84 5.06 -24.90
C SER A 107 5.38 6.47 -24.63
N VAL A 108 4.51 7.36 -24.16
CA VAL A 108 4.84 8.74 -23.80
C VAL A 108 4.31 9.07 -22.42
N ARG A 109 4.96 10.03 -21.76
CA ARG A 109 4.50 10.63 -20.50
C ARG A 109 4.27 12.12 -20.69
N ASP A 110 3.06 12.59 -20.43
CA ASP A 110 2.73 14.02 -20.48
C ASP A 110 3.35 14.81 -19.31
N LEU A 111 3.14 16.12 -19.34
CA LEU A 111 3.67 17.05 -18.34
C LEU A 111 3.01 16.92 -16.96
N ASP A 112 1.83 16.31 -16.90
CA ASP A 112 1.12 15.98 -15.65
C ASP A 112 1.61 14.65 -15.05
N GLY A 113 2.52 13.96 -15.73
CA GLY A 113 3.16 12.73 -15.28
C GLY A 113 2.40 11.46 -15.66
N LEU A 114 1.38 11.56 -16.52
CA LEU A 114 0.56 10.42 -16.93
C LEU A 114 1.06 9.81 -18.24
N TYR A 115 0.97 8.48 -18.32
CA TYR A 115 1.41 7.68 -19.45
C TYR A 115 0.26 7.29 -20.39
N PHE A 116 0.60 7.20 -21.68
CA PHE A 116 -0.27 6.66 -22.74
C PHE A 116 0.56 6.33 -23.98
N HIS A 117 -0.09 5.77 -24.99
CA HIS A 117 0.55 5.43 -26.26
C HIS A 117 0.11 6.35 -27.39
N ILE A 118 1.03 6.65 -28.30
CA ILE A 118 0.80 7.45 -29.51
C ILE A 118 1.16 6.68 -30.78
N ASP A 119 0.56 7.10 -31.90
CA ASP A 119 1.00 6.75 -33.24
C ASP A 119 2.18 7.61 -33.73
N SER A 120 2.71 7.31 -34.92
CA SER A 120 3.82 8.03 -35.55
C SER A 120 3.52 9.49 -35.91
N TYR A 121 2.25 9.91 -35.86
CA TYR A 121 1.81 11.30 -36.05
C TYR A 121 1.62 12.03 -34.71
N GLY A 122 1.93 11.38 -33.59
CA GLY A 122 1.80 11.96 -32.25
C GLY A 122 0.37 11.98 -31.71
N LYS A 123 -0.56 11.25 -32.34
CA LYS A 123 -1.94 11.16 -31.89
C LYS A 123 -2.08 10.06 -30.83
N PRO A 124 -2.76 10.31 -29.69
CA PRO A 124 -3.08 9.27 -28.73
C PRO A 124 -3.89 8.14 -29.37
N LEU A 125 -3.52 6.88 -29.06
CA LEU A 125 -4.24 5.70 -29.55
C LEU A 125 -5.59 5.49 -28.85
N TYR A 126 -5.75 6.04 -27.64
CA TYR A 126 -6.95 5.97 -26.82
C TYR A 126 -7.00 7.12 -25.79
N GLU A 127 -8.16 7.31 -25.16
CA GLU A 127 -8.41 8.44 -24.23
C GLU A 127 -7.86 8.21 -22.81
N LYS A 128 -7.85 6.97 -22.33
CA LYS A 128 -7.40 6.64 -20.97
C LYS A 128 -5.93 7.08 -20.75
N ARG A 129 -5.63 7.49 -19.53
CA ARG A 129 -4.30 7.87 -19.05
C ARG A 129 -3.95 6.99 -17.85
N TRP A 130 -2.68 6.63 -17.74
CA TRP A 130 -2.17 5.64 -16.80
C TRP A 130 -1.08 6.23 -15.90
N ARG A 131 -0.88 5.67 -14.71
CA ARG A 131 0.28 6.01 -13.85
C ARG A 131 1.57 5.50 -14.46
N TYR A 132 1.50 4.41 -15.21
CA TYR A 132 2.58 3.87 -16.01
C TYR A 132 2.02 3.11 -17.22
N ALA A 133 2.73 3.17 -18.35
CA ALA A 133 2.47 2.33 -19.52
C ALA A 133 3.81 1.85 -20.09
N GLY A 134 4.02 0.54 -20.09
CA GLY A 134 5.20 -0.09 -20.68
C GLY A 134 5.15 -0.10 -22.20
N ASP A 135 6.20 -0.61 -22.85
CA ASP A 135 6.20 -0.79 -24.30
C ASP A 135 5.26 -1.93 -24.73
N TYR A 136 4.75 -1.86 -25.97
CA TYR A 136 4.02 -2.98 -26.56
C TYR A 136 4.95 -4.14 -26.88
N TYR A 137 4.58 -5.33 -26.42
CA TYR A 137 5.13 -6.59 -26.93
C TYR A 137 4.04 -7.32 -27.72
N GLY A 138 4.24 -7.42 -29.04
CA GLY A 138 3.15 -7.79 -29.95
C GLY A 138 2.03 -6.75 -29.92
N ASN A 139 0.82 -7.15 -29.52
CA ASN A 139 -0.36 -6.28 -29.42
C ASN A 139 -0.77 -5.99 -27.97
N ILE A 140 0.07 -6.32 -26.98
CA ILE A 140 -0.25 -6.19 -25.56
C ILE A 140 0.76 -5.25 -24.90
N ALA A 141 0.28 -4.39 -24.02
CA ALA A 141 1.09 -3.58 -23.13
C ALA A 141 0.62 -3.76 -21.67
N ALA A 142 1.56 -3.76 -20.74
CA ALA A 142 1.26 -3.66 -19.31
C ALA A 142 1.08 -2.19 -18.93
N VAL A 143 0.00 -1.87 -18.21
CA VAL A 143 -0.34 -0.53 -17.75
C VAL A 143 -0.70 -0.53 -16.28
N GLN A 144 -0.45 0.58 -15.60
CA GLN A 144 -0.72 0.75 -14.17
C GLN A 144 -1.82 1.80 -13.93
N GLY A 145 -2.82 1.41 -13.14
CA GLY A 145 -3.94 2.23 -12.70
C GLY A 145 -3.57 3.23 -11.60
N ASP A 146 -4.55 4.02 -11.16
CA ASP A 146 -4.35 5.08 -10.17
C ASP A 146 -4.03 4.54 -8.76
N ASP A 147 -4.44 3.32 -8.46
CA ASP A 147 -4.16 2.58 -7.23
C ASP A 147 -2.77 1.92 -7.20
N GLY A 148 -2.01 2.03 -8.29
CA GLY A 148 -0.72 1.38 -8.45
C GLY A 148 -0.79 -0.08 -8.90
N SER A 149 -1.98 -0.63 -9.12
CA SER A 149 -2.14 -1.98 -9.66
C SER A 149 -1.96 -1.99 -11.18
N SER A 150 -1.45 -3.09 -11.72
CA SER A 150 -1.13 -3.29 -13.12
C SER A 150 -2.07 -4.29 -13.80
N THR A 151 -2.38 -4.02 -15.06
CA THR A 151 -3.15 -4.93 -15.94
C THR A 151 -2.65 -4.86 -17.38
N HIS A 152 -3.21 -5.70 -18.25
CA HIS A 152 -2.89 -5.74 -19.68
C HIS A 152 -3.94 -5.04 -20.52
N ILE A 153 -3.49 -4.24 -21.48
CA ILE A 153 -4.33 -3.66 -22.54
C ILE A 153 -3.90 -4.14 -23.92
N ASP A 154 -4.87 -4.22 -24.82
CA ASP A 154 -4.64 -4.43 -26.25
C ASP A 154 -4.24 -3.13 -26.95
N ALA A 155 -3.95 -3.23 -28.25
CA ALA A 155 -3.56 -2.09 -29.10
C ALA A 155 -4.58 -0.95 -29.19
N SER A 156 -5.83 -1.17 -28.80
CA SER A 156 -6.90 -0.17 -28.75
C SER A 156 -7.11 0.43 -27.35
N GLY A 157 -6.33 -0.02 -26.36
CA GLY A 157 -6.47 0.39 -24.96
C GLY A 157 -7.55 -0.36 -24.19
N LYS A 158 -8.12 -1.43 -24.75
CA LYS A 158 -9.10 -2.27 -24.04
C LYS A 158 -8.40 -3.32 -23.21
N PHE A 159 -8.98 -3.68 -22.06
CA PHE A 159 -8.43 -4.72 -21.22
C PHE A 159 -8.39 -6.07 -21.94
N VAL A 160 -7.21 -6.72 -21.91
CA VAL A 160 -7.05 -8.10 -22.38
C VAL A 160 -7.78 -9.06 -21.43
N HIS A 161 -7.78 -8.73 -20.14
CA HIS A 161 -8.48 -9.43 -19.06
C HIS A 161 -8.80 -8.44 -17.93
N ASN A 162 -9.81 -8.71 -17.12
CA ASN A 162 -10.24 -7.81 -16.02
C ASN A 162 -9.55 -8.13 -14.68
N ARG A 163 -8.26 -8.47 -14.69
CA ARG A 163 -7.46 -8.80 -13.50
C ARG A 163 -6.35 -7.81 -13.29
N TRP A 164 -6.14 -7.45 -12.03
CA TRP A 164 -5.19 -6.44 -11.58
C TRP A 164 -4.22 -7.05 -10.58
N TYR A 165 -2.94 -6.69 -10.72
CA TYR A 165 -1.82 -7.25 -9.96
C TYR A 165 -0.97 -6.14 -9.38
N ILE A 166 -0.23 -6.39 -8.30
CA ILE A 166 0.69 -5.39 -7.72
C ILE A 166 1.80 -5.04 -8.72
N ASP A 167 2.25 -6.04 -9.47
CA ASP A 167 3.23 -5.87 -10.54
C ASP A 167 2.95 -6.88 -11.65
N LEU A 168 3.29 -6.52 -12.89
CA LEU A 168 2.90 -7.29 -14.07
C LEU A 168 3.82 -7.04 -15.25
N ASP A 169 4.42 -8.13 -15.74
CA ASP A 169 5.16 -8.13 -17.00
C ASP A 169 4.24 -8.42 -18.19
N VAL A 170 4.68 -8.02 -19.39
CA VAL A 170 4.06 -8.47 -20.65
C VAL A 170 4.17 -9.98 -20.86
N PHE A 171 3.25 -10.55 -21.64
CA PHE A 171 3.29 -11.97 -22.00
C PHE A 171 4.54 -12.34 -22.81
N HIS A 172 5.28 -13.32 -22.32
CA HIS A 172 6.40 -13.97 -22.98
C HIS A 172 6.16 -15.48 -23.04
N LYS A 173 6.14 -16.06 -24.24
CA LYS A 173 5.87 -17.49 -24.49
C LYS A 173 4.56 -18.00 -23.86
N GLY A 174 3.51 -17.18 -23.90
CA GLY A 174 2.17 -17.55 -23.41
C GLY A 174 1.94 -17.31 -21.91
N PHE A 175 2.94 -16.83 -21.17
CA PHE A 175 2.81 -16.50 -19.76
C PHE A 175 3.32 -15.09 -19.47
N ALA A 176 2.72 -14.42 -18.49
CA ALA A 176 3.25 -13.20 -17.91
C ALA A 176 3.63 -13.46 -16.47
N ARG A 177 4.66 -12.79 -15.97
CA ARG A 177 4.94 -12.80 -14.53
C ARG A 177 4.06 -11.76 -13.87
N ALA A 178 3.41 -12.13 -12.77
CA ALA A 178 2.55 -11.25 -12.02
C ALA A 178 2.85 -11.37 -10.53
N ARG A 179 2.69 -10.27 -9.80
CA ARG A 179 2.82 -10.23 -8.35
C ARG A 179 1.46 -10.07 -7.69
N GLU A 180 1.13 -10.97 -6.78
CA GLU A 180 -0.09 -10.96 -5.97
C GLU A 180 0.31 -11.05 -4.49
N GLY A 181 -0.07 -10.04 -3.70
CA GLY A 181 0.42 -9.89 -2.33
C GLY A 181 1.96 -9.84 -2.27
N THR A 182 2.55 -10.66 -1.41
CA THR A 182 4.02 -10.71 -1.24
C THR A 182 4.73 -11.55 -2.29
N GLY A 183 4.02 -12.32 -3.11
CA GLY A 183 4.63 -13.34 -3.97
C GLY A 183 4.33 -13.20 -5.47
N TRP A 184 5.25 -13.76 -6.25
CA TRP A 184 5.22 -13.83 -7.70
C TRP A 184 4.63 -15.15 -8.20
N THR A 185 3.98 -15.09 -9.35
CA THR A 185 3.45 -16.25 -10.09
C THR A 185 3.52 -15.98 -11.60
N HIS A 186 3.22 -17.03 -12.37
CA HIS A 186 2.95 -16.90 -13.80
C HIS A 186 1.43 -16.85 -14.02
N ILE A 187 0.97 -15.96 -14.91
CA ILE A 187 -0.42 -15.89 -15.33
C ILE A 187 -0.56 -16.26 -16.81
N ARG A 188 -1.72 -16.83 -17.15
CA ARG A 188 -2.12 -17.16 -18.52
C ARG A 188 -2.73 -15.93 -19.21
N PRO A 189 -2.97 -15.97 -20.54
CA PRO A 189 -3.58 -14.86 -21.28
C PRO A 189 -4.98 -14.45 -20.83
N ASP A 190 -5.71 -15.37 -20.16
CA ASP A 190 -6.99 -15.09 -19.50
C ASP A 190 -6.84 -14.25 -18.20
N GLY A 191 -5.60 -13.95 -17.82
CA GLY A 191 -5.22 -13.22 -16.62
C GLY A 191 -5.12 -14.09 -15.38
N PHE A 192 -5.50 -15.37 -15.39
CA PHE A 192 -5.50 -16.21 -14.19
C PHE A 192 -4.12 -16.81 -13.90
N PRO A 193 -3.76 -17.04 -12.62
CA PRO A 193 -2.57 -17.79 -12.27
C PRO A 193 -2.53 -19.16 -12.96
N ALA A 194 -1.34 -19.51 -13.47
CA ALA A 194 -1.06 -20.82 -14.05
C ALA A 194 -1.15 -21.94 -12.99
N TYR A 195 -0.90 -21.60 -11.72
CA TYR A 195 -0.89 -22.49 -10.56
C TYR A 195 -1.06 -21.70 -9.25
N GLU A 196 -1.28 -22.41 -8.13
CA GLU A 196 -1.60 -21.81 -6.82
C GLU A 196 -0.38 -21.28 -6.05
N ARG A 197 0.81 -21.88 -6.24
CA ARG A 197 2.03 -21.47 -5.52
C ARG A 197 2.40 -20.00 -5.78
N ARG A 198 2.98 -19.35 -4.77
CA ARG A 198 3.54 -17.99 -4.84
C ARG A 198 4.99 -18.05 -4.36
N PHE A 199 5.86 -17.33 -5.05
CA PHE A 199 7.31 -17.37 -4.87
C PHE A 199 7.86 -15.98 -4.52
N ALA A 200 8.99 -15.89 -3.84
CA ALA A 200 9.69 -14.61 -3.64
C ALA A 200 10.11 -13.97 -4.96
N SER A 201 10.48 -14.79 -5.95
CA SER A 201 10.68 -14.36 -7.33
C SER A 201 10.45 -15.51 -8.31
N VAL A 202 10.07 -15.20 -9.55
CA VAL A 202 9.99 -16.16 -10.65
C VAL A 202 10.71 -15.62 -11.88
N GLU A 203 11.48 -16.46 -12.57
CA GLU A 203 11.95 -16.18 -13.92
C GLU A 203 10.88 -16.57 -14.96
N PRO A 204 10.85 -15.97 -16.16
CA PRO A 204 9.94 -16.41 -17.23
C PRO A 204 10.15 -17.88 -17.59
N PHE A 205 9.10 -18.56 -18.08
CA PHE A 205 9.24 -19.90 -18.62
C PHE A 205 10.12 -19.94 -19.88
N TYR A 206 11.12 -20.82 -19.88
CA TYR A 206 11.92 -21.19 -21.05
C TYR A 206 11.82 -22.71 -21.25
N ASN A 207 11.27 -23.13 -22.40
CA ASN A 207 11.09 -24.54 -22.75
C ASN A 207 10.35 -25.35 -21.66
N GLY A 208 9.28 -24.75 -21.10
CA GLY A 208 8.41 -25.39 -20.10
C GLY A 208 8.93 -25.37 -18.66
N GLN A 209 10.04 -24.68 -18.38
CA GLN A 209 10.66 -24.61 -17.05
C GLN A 209 11.00 -23.19 -16.65
N ALA A 210 10.90 -22.89 -15.36
CA ALA A 210 11.27 -21.61 -14.79
C ALA A 210 12.05 -21.83 -13.50
N ARG A 211 13.10 -21.04 -13.29
CA ARG A 211 13.78 -20.95 -12.00
C ARG A 211 13.00 -20.00 -11.09
N VAL A 212 12.84 -20.37 -9.83
CA VAL A 212 12.09 -19.61 -8.83
C VAL A 212 12.84 -19.57 -7.51
N GLU A 213 12.59 -18.53 -6.72
CA GLU A 213 13.05 -18.42 -5.33
C GLU A 213 11.84 -18.46 -4.40
N CYS A 214 11.86 -19.36 -3.42
CA CYS A 214 10.84 -19.47 -2.39
C CYS A 214 11.04 -18.41 -1.30
N HIS A 215 10.01 -18.16 -0.49
CA HIS A 215 10.05 -17.13 0.55
C HIS A 215 11.06 -17.40 1.67
N ASP A 216 11.40 -18.67 1.89
CA ASP A 216 12.44 -19.15 2.80
C ASP A 216 13.86 -19.08 2.18
N GLY A 217 13.98 -18.59 0.94
CA GLY A 217 15.23 -18.52 0.19
C GLY A 217 15.63 -19.81 -0.54
N ALA A 218 14.79 -20.85 -0.57
CA ALA A 218 15.06 -22.01 -1.41
C ALA A 218 15.08 -21.61 -2.90
N LEU A 219 15.91 -22.28 -3.70
CA LEU A 219 15.92 -22.12 -5.16
C LEU A 219 15.46 -23.41 -5.82
N GLU A 220 14.48 -23.30 -6.70
CA GLU A 220 13.87 -24.43 -7.39
C GLU A 220 13.78 -24.17 -8.90
N VAL A 221 13.70 -25.24 -9.68
CA VAL A 221 13.21 -25.24 -11.06
C VAL A 221 11.82 -25.86 -11.06
N ILE A 222 10.83 -25.17 -11.60
CA ILE A 222 9.43 -25.62 -11.69
C ILE A 222 8.98 -25.85 -13.12
N ASN A 223 7.96 -26.70 -13.31
CA ASN A 223 7.23 -26.81 -14.57
C ASN A 223 6.10 -25.75 -14.68
N GLU A 224 5.42 -25.70 -15.82
CA GLU A 224 4.29 -24.78 -16.08
C GLU A 224 3.06 -24.99 -15.15
N LYS A 225 3.03 -26.09 -14.38
CA LYS A 225 2.02 -26.35 -13.34
C LYS A 225 2.49 -25.93 -11.95
N GLY A 226 3.66 -25.28 -11.83
CA GLY A 226 4.23 -24.84 -10.56
C GLY A 226 4.86 -25.96 -9.73
N GLN A 227 5.00 -27.16 -10.27
CA GLN A 227 5.56 -28.30 -9.54
C GLN A 227 7.09 -28.29 -9.64
N THR A 228 7.76 -28.53 -8.51
CA THR A 228 9.22 -28.61 -8.45
C THR A 228 9.72 -29.80 -9.27
N ILE A 229 10.58 -29.51 -10.25
CA ILE A 229 11.32 -30.49 -11.04
C ILE A 229 12.67 -30.76 -10.39
N GLN A 230 13.33 -29.71 -9.89
CA GLN A 230 14.66 -29.79 -9.31
C GLN A 230 14.84 -28.74 -8.21
N GLU A 231 15.40 -29.15 -7.08
CA GLU A 231 15.91 -28.23 -6.06
C GLU A 231 17.36 -27.85 -6.42
N LEU A 232 17.64 -26.54 -6.46
CA LEU A 232 18.96 -25.98 -6.71
C LEU A 232 19.66 -25.55 -5.41
N ARG A 233 18.88 -25.09 -4.43
CA ARG A 233 19.35 -24.70 -3.09
C ARG A 233 18.23 -24.97 -2.08
N PRO A 234 18.52 -25.59 -0.94
CA PRO A 234 17.53 -25.74 0.12
C PRO A 234 17.15 -24.37 0.73
N PRO A 235 16.08 -24.30 1.53
CA PRO A 235 15.72 -23.11 2.30
C PRO A 235 16.91 -22.52 3.06
N LEU A 236 17.09 -21.20 2.98
CA LEU A 236 18.07 -20.47 3.80
C LEU A 236 17.54 -20.22 5.21
N GLN A 237 16.22 -20.19 5.36
CA GLN A 237 15.54 -20.10 6.63
C GLN A 237 15.14 -21.49 7.09
N SER A 238 15.40 -21.76 8.37
CA SER A 238 14.93 -22.99 9.00
C SER A 238 13.50 -22.78 9.46
N GLU A 239 12.56 -23.59 8.96
CA GLU A 239 11.17 -23.60 9.44
C GLU A 239 11.10 -23.83 10.96
N PHE A 240 12.02 -24.65 11.49
CA PHE A 240 12.16 -24.83 12.94
C PHE A 240 12.53 -23.52 13.64
N ALA A 241 13.51 -22.77 13.11
CA ALA A 241 13.89 -21.48 13.67
C ALA A 241 12.81 -20.41 13.49
N SER A 242 12.07 -20.43 12.37
CA SER A 242 10.95 -19.53 12.10
C SER A 242 9.83 -19.74 13.11
N LEU A 243 9.35 -20.98 13.25
CA LEU A 243 8.33 -21.33 14.23
C LEU A 243 8.81 -21.06 15.67
N SER A 244 10.09 -21.33 15.95
CA SER A 244 10.68 -20.97 17.25
C SER A 244 10.70 -19.46 17.49
N SER A 245 10.86 -18.64 16.44
CA SER A 245 10.80 -17.18 16.52
C SER A 245 9.37 -16.69 16.81
N ASP A 246 8.37 -17.32 16.19
CA ASP A 246 6.96 -17.01 16.43
C ASP A 246 6.57 -17.24 17.89
N MET A 247 7.01 -18.38 18.47
CA MET A 247 6.75 -18.70 19.89
C MET A 247 7.35 -17.68 20.87
N VAL A 248 8.43 -17.00 20.48
CA VAL A 248 9.07 -15.97 21.31
C VAL A 248 8.74 -14.55 20.86
N GLY A 249 7.71 -14.37 20.03
CA GLY A 249 7.26 -13.06 19.56
C GLY A 249 6.94 -12.09 20.69
N PHE A 250 6.49 -12.59 21.84
CA PHE A 250 6.23 -11.80 23.04
C PHE A 250 7.47 -11.08 23.60
N TRP A 251 8.70 -11.55 23.32
CA TRP A 251 9.93 -10.84 23.68
C TRP A 251 9.92 -9.44 23.07
N LYS A 252 9.53 -9.33 21.79
CA LYS A 252 9.45 -8.06 21.07
C LYS A 252 8.46 -7.12 21.75
N THR A 253 7.25 -7.60 22.03
CA THR A 253 6.18 -6.83 22.69
C THR A 253 6.61 -6.34 24.07
N LYS A 254 7.17 -7.22 24.91
CA LYS A 254 7.64 -6.86 26.26
C LYS A 254 8.81 -5.90 26.22
N THR A 255 9.78 -6.09 25.33
CA THR A 255 10.93 -5.20 25.16
C THR A 255 10.51 -3.78 24.79
N ILE A 256 9.58 -3.62 23.83
CA ILE A 256 9.06 -2.31 23.42
C ILE A 256 8.37 -1.62 24.60
N ALA A 257 7.48 -2.32 25.30
CA ALA A 257 6.77 -1.77 26.44
C ALA A 257 7.71 -1.35 27.58
N VAL A 258 8.73 -2.16 27.88
CA VAL A 258 9.73 -1.83 28.90
C VAL A 258 10.55 -0.60 28.49
N ALA A 259 10.94 -0.47 27.22
CA ALA A 259 11.62 0.73 26.74
C ALA A 259 10.77 2.00 26.91
N VAL A 260 9.46 1.91 26.65
CA VAL A 260 8.51 2.99 26.92
C VAL A 260 8.41 3.29 28.42
N LYS A 261 8.18 2.27 29.26
CA LYS A 261 8.01 2.42 30.72
C LYS A 261 9.22 3.03 31.40
N LEU A 262 10.43 2.70 30.94
CA LEU A 262 11.68 3.18 31.51
C LEU A 262 12.11 4.55 30.95
N GLY A 263 11.37 5.15 30.01
CA GLY A 263 11.71 6.43 29.40
C GLY A 263 12.84 6.36 28.37
N VAL A 264 13.27 5.15 27.97
CA VAL A 264 14.36 4.92 27.00
C VAL A 264 14.10 5.63 25.67
N ILE A 265 12.84 5.61 25.22
CA ILE A 265 12.42 6.25 23.97
C ILE A 265 12.61 7.77 24.01
N GLU A 266 12.32 8.41 25.15
CA GLU A 266 12.34 9.86 25.25
C GLU A 266 13.74 10.44 25.40
N VAL A 267 14.65 9.70 26.04
CA VAL A 267 16.04 10.11 26.28
C VAL A 267 16.89 10.12 25.01
N LEU A 268 16.53 9.34 23.99
CA LEU A 268 17.28 9.29 22.73
C LEU A 268 17.15 10.62 21.95
N PRO A 269 18.23 11.12 21.30
CA PRO A 269 19.53 10.46 21.11
C PRO A 269 20.51 10.62 22.27
N CYS A 270 21.24 9.57 22.62
CA CYS A 270 22.21 9.59 23.72
C CYS A 270 23.25 8.44 23.64
N SER A 271 24.30 8.53 24.45
CA SER A 271 25.26 7.44 24.71
C SER A 271 24.69 6.39 25.69
N GLU A 272 25.33 5.22 25.79
CA GLU A 272 24.92 4.17 26.75
C GLU A 272 25.02 4.64 28.21
N TYR A 273 26.00 5.49 28.53
CA TYR A 273 26.19 6.04 29.88
C TYR A 273 25.10 7.06 30.23
N GLU A 274 24.76 7.95 29.29
CA GLU A 274 23.65 8.89 29.48
C GLU A 274 22.30 8.17 29.58
N MET A 275 22.10 7.11 28.77
CA MET A 275 20.93 6.24 28.88
C MET A 275 20.82 5.61 30.27
N ALA A 276 21.94 5.10 30.79
CA ALA A 276 22.00 4.50 32.13
C ALA A 276 21.63 5.51 33.22
N ASP A 277 22.22 6.71 33.17
CA ASP A 277 21.99 7.77 34.14
C ASP A 277 20.54 8.28 34.11
N GLN A 278 20.04 8.66 32.92
CA GLN A 278 18.73 9.30 32.78
C GLN A 278 17.56 8.33 32.98
N CYS A 279 17.70 7.05 32.63
CA CYS A 279 16.66 6.04 32.81
C CYS A 279 16.81 5.23 34.12
N SER A 280 17.76 5.59 34.99
CA SER A 280 18.08 4.84 36.21
C SER A 280 18.37 3.35 35.94
N LEU A 281 19.06 3.07 34.84
CA LEU A 281 19.51 1.73 34.46
C LEU A 281 20.96 1.51 34.88
N ASN A 282 21.35 0.26 35.13
CA ASN A 282 22.77 -0.06 35.10
C ASN A 282 23.27 -0.07 33.65
N VAL A 283 24.57 0.15 33.46
CA VAL A 283 25.19 0.26 32.12
C VAL A 283 24.98 -1.00 31.28
N ASP A 284 25.01 -2.20 31.88
CA ASP A 284 24.73 -3.44 31.15
C ASP A 284 23.28 -3.49 30.66
N GLY A 285 22.32 -3.05 31.47
CA GLY A 285 20.91 -2.96 31.16
C GLY A 285 20.65 -1.97 30.04
N ALA A 286 21.25 -0.77 30.10
CA ALA A 286 21.18 0.24 29.05
C ALA A 286 21.69 -0.30 27.70
N ARG A 287 22.86 -0.94 27.70
CA ARG A 287 23.41 -1.59 26.51
C ARG A 287 22.48 -2.68 25.97
N ARG A 288 21.99 -3.58 26.82
CA ARG A 288 21.12 -4.70 26.40
C ARG A 288 19.79 -4.22 25.82
N ILE A 289 19.15 -3.22 26.42
CA ILE A 289 17.90 -2.69 25.89
C ILE A 289 18.12 -1.99 24.55
N LEU A 290 19.20 -1.20 24.40
CA LEU A 290 19.54 -0.53 23.15
C LEU A 290 19.84 -1.51 22.02
N HIS A 291 20.61 -2.56 22.29
CA HIS A 291 20.87 -3.63 21.32
C HIS A 291 19.59 -4.38 20.92
N ALA A 292 18.71 -4.70 21.87
CA ALA A 292 17.43 -5.34 21.57
C ALA A 292 16.53 -4.43 20.72
N LEU A 293 16.47 -3.13 21.03
CA LEU A 293 15.77 -2.15 20.18
C LEU A 293 16.40 -2.02 18.79
N GLY A 294 17.72 -2.20 18.69
CA GLY A 294 18.45 -2.25 17.42
C GLY A 294 18.05 -3.45 16.56
N GLU A 295 17.92 -4.64 17.15
CA GLU A 295 17.40 -5.83 16.48
C GLU A 295 15.97 -5.62 15.95
N LEU A 296 15.14 -4.88 16.70
CA LEU A 296 13.80 -4.48 16.29
C LEU A 296 13.78 -3.33 15.26
N ASN A 297 14.94 -2.80 14.87
CA ASN A 297 15.11 -1.64 14.01
C ASN A 297 14.39 -0.38 14.53
N LEU A 298 14.28 -0.23 15.85
CA LEU A 298 13.69 0.94 16.50
C LEU A 298 14.75 2.01 16.81
N VAL A 299 16.01 1.60 16.93
CA VAL A 299 17.15 2.50 17.10
C VAL A 299 18.24 2.18 16.07
N SER A 300 19.12 3.15 15.85
CA SER A 300 20.35 3.01 15.08
C SER A 300 21.52 3.53 15.90
N TYR A 301 22.71 3.00 15.63
CA TYR A 301 23.95 3.37 16.32
C TYR A 301 24.98 3.80 15.28
N ASN A 302 25.59 4.98 15.47
CA ASN A 302 26.58 5.52 14.53
C ASN A 302 28.04 5.31 14.98
N GLY A 303 28.28 4.57 16.07
CA GLY A 303 29.60 4.38 16.66
C GLY A 303 29.87 5.23 17.91
N ASP A 304 28.99 6.18 18.23
CA ASP A 304 29.11 7.05 19.41
C ASP A 304 27.75 7.22 20.12
N ILE A 305 26.69 7.52 19.35
CA ILE A 305 25.37 7.87 19.86
C ILE A 305 24.31 6.91 19.31
N TRP A 306 23.38 6.51 20.17
CA TRP A 306 22.16 5.81 19.79
C TRP A 306 21.06 6.82 19.48
N GLN A 307 20.28 6.57 18.43
CA GLN A 307 19.18 7.44 18.01
C GLN A 307 17.99 6.61 17.53
N LEU A 308 16.76 7.14 17.67
CA LEU A 308 15.57 6.49 17.12
C LEU A 308 15.64 6.43 15.59
N THR A 309 15.16 5.32 15.02
CA THR A 309 14.79 5.26 13.61
C THR A 309 13.41 5.90 13.41
N LYS A 310 12.98 6.09 12.15
CA LYS A 310 11.60 6.49 11.85
C LYS A 310 10.56 5.54 12.47
N ARG A 311 10.89 4.25 12.61
CA ARG A 311 10.01 3.25 13.23
C ARG A 311 9.92 3.45 14.76
N GLY A 312 11.06 3.71 15.40
CA GLY A 312 11.12 3.98 16.84
C GLY A 312 10.44 5.31 17.23
N ASP A 313 10.45 6.29 16.34
CA ASP A 313 9.85 7.61 16.60
C ASP A 313 8.34 7.58 16.87
N TYR A 314 7.62 6.58 16.33
CA TYR A 314 6.21 6.34 16.65
C TYR A 314 5.97 6.03 18.14
N LEU A 315 6.99 5.65 18.91
CA LEU A 315 6.84 5.39 20.35
C LEU A 315 6.97 6.64 21.21
N ARG A 316 7.34 7.80 20.63
CA ARG A 316 7.40 9.05 21.39
C ARG A 316 6.02 9.50 21.82
N GLU A 317 5.93 10.05 23.03
CA GLU A 317 4.67 10.57 23.59
C GLU A 317 4.06 11.66 22.70
N ASN A 318 4.88 12.58 22.19
CA ASN A 318 4.41 13.71 21.40
C ASN A 318 4.28 13.41 19.89
N HIS A 319 4.48 12.16 19.46
CA HIS A 319 4.28 11.80 18.06
C HIS A 319 2.78 11.88 17.72
N PRO A 320 2.35 12.53 16.62
CA PRO A 320 0.92 12.67 16.28
C PRO A 320 0.16 11.34 16.11
N LEU A 321 0.91 10.27 15.79
CA LEU A 321 0.42 8.88 15.69
C LEU A 321 1.10 8.00 16.75
N THR A 322 1.20 8.47 17.99
CA THR A 322 1.96 7.75 19.02
C THR A 322 1.41 6.34 19.28
N LEU A 323 2.29 5.35 19.30
CA LEU A 323 2.03 3.96 19.67
C LEU A 323 2.51 3.66 21.10
N LYS A 324 2.86 4.69 21.89
CA LYS A 324 3.29 4.56 23.29
C LYS A 324 2.28 3.74 24.11
N ASN A 325 1.00 4.16 24.09
CA ASN A 325 -0.05 3.50 24.84
C ASN A 325 -0.39 2.11 24.26
N ALA A 326 -0.29 1.94 22.94
CA ALA A 326 -0.43 0.64 22.30
C ALA A 326 0.61 -0.36 22.82
N ALA A 327 1.87 0.05 22.91
CA ALA A 327 2.93 -0.80 23.44
C ALA A 327 2.64 -1.28 24.87
N LEU A 328 2.05 -0.42 25.71
CA LEU A 328 1.72 -0.76 27.10
C LEU A 328 0.49 -1.68 27.18
N GLU A 329 -0.58 -1.38 26.45
CA GLU A 329 -1.82 -2.17 26.42
C GLU A 329 -1.59 -3.58 25.85
N TYR A 330 -0.88 -3.70 24.72
CA TYR A 330 -0.58 -5.01 24.13
C TYR A 330 0.36 -5.84 24.99
N ALA A 331 1.24 -5.22 25.76
CA ALA A 331 2.22 -5.94 26.56
C ALA A 331 1.69 -6.44 27.90
N GLU A 332 0.58 -5.93 28.43
CA GLU A 332 0.11 -6.32 29.77
C GLU A 332 -1.38 -6.64 29.84
N PRO A 333 -2.32 -5.67 29.78
CA PRO A 333 -3.74 -6.01 29.87
C PRO A 333 -4.20 -6.97 28.78
N LEU A 334 -3.92 -6.66 27.51
CA LEU A 334 -4.41 -7.47 26.40
C LEU A 334 -3.69 -8.82 26.31
N SER A 335 -2.38 -8.88 26.60
CA SER A 335 -1.65 -10.15 26.57
C SER A 335 -2.13 -11.14 27.63
N ARG A 336 -2.59 -10.67 28.80
CA ARG A 336 -3.06 -11.55 29.89
C ARG A 336 -4.36 -12.25 29.54
N MET A 337 -5.21 -11.62 28.74
CA MET A 337 -6.45 -12.25 28.28
C MET A 337 -6.18 -13.55 27.51
N TRP A 338 -5.06 -13.61 26.78
CA TRP A 338 -4.68 -14.80 26.01
C TRP A 338 -4.31 -16.01 26.87
N ASP A 339 -4.07 -15.85 28.18
CA ASP A 339 -3.80 -16.96 29.10
C ASP A 339 -5.01 -17.92 29.18
N GLU A 340 -6.23 -17.44 28.90
CA GLU A 340 -7.48 -18.21 28.91
C GLU A 340 -7.91 -18.70 27.51
N LEU A 341 -7.09 -18.53 26.47
CA LEU A 341 -7.46 -18.86 25.08
C LEU A 341 -7.91 -20.32 24.91
N ALA A 342 -7.24 -21.24 25.62
CA ALA A 342 -7.59 -22.66 25.55
C ALA A 342 -9.01 -22.93 26.10
N ASP A 343 -9.41 -22.23 27.16
CA ASP A 343 -10.75 -22.36 27.74
C ASP A 343 -11.79 -21.70 26.83
N ALA A 344 -11.50 -20.51 26.29
CA ALA A 344 -12.36 -19.79 25.34
C ALA A 344 -12.67 -20.57 24.05
N LEU A 345 -11.72 -21.40 23.58
CA LEU A 345 -11.90 -22.24 22.39
C LEU A 345 -12.51 -23.62 22.70
N SER A 346 -12.60 -23.99 23.97
CA SER A 346 -13.08 -25.31 24.37
C SER A 346 -14.60 -25.42 24.32
N VAL A 347 -15.13 -26.64 24.28
CA VAL A 347 -16.59 -26.90 24.34
C VAL A 347 -17.17 -26.62 25.73
N LYS A 348 -16.35 -26.22 26.71
CA LYS A 348 -16.83 -25.92 28.07
C LYS A 348 -17.54 -24.56 28.06
N GLU A 349 -18.75 -24.52 28.59
CA GLU A 349 -19.59 -23.31 28.61
C GLU A 349 -19.22 -22.31 29.74
N ASP A 350 -18.17 -22.58 30.51
CA ASP A 350 -17.85 -21.81 31.72
C ASP A 350 -17.00 -20.56 31.46
N TRP A 351 -16.50 -20.37 30.23
CA TRP A 351 -15.72 -19.17 29.89
C TRP A 351 -16.64 -18.01 29.51
N THR A 352 -16.38 -16.84 30.09
CA THR A 352 -17.08 -15.59 29.77
C THR A 352 -16.09 -14.56 29.27
N PRO A 353 -16.40 -13.83 28.18
CA PRO A 353 -15.51 -12.80 27.68
C PRO A 353 -15.27 -11.70 28.72
N PRO A 354 -14.06 -11.12 28.77
CA PRO A 354 -13.79 -9.96 29.61
C PRO A 354 -14.66 -8.74 29.23
N ASP A 355 -15.05 -7.94 30.21
CA ASP A 355 -15.65 -6.62 29.98
C ASP A 355 -14.56 -5.54 29.94
N ILE A 356 -13.80 -5.54 28.84
CA ILE A 356 -12.72 -4.56 28.65
C ILE A 356 -13.23 -3.11 28.70
N PHE A 357 -14.44 -2.86 28.17
CA PHE A 357 -15.02 -1.52 28.13
C PHE A 357 -15.39 -1.01 29.51
N GLY A 358 -15.94 -1.86 30.37
CA GLY A 358 -16.25 -1.54 31.76
C GLY A 358 -15.00 -1.41 32.62
N GLU A 359 -14.00 -2.29 32.44
CA GLU A 359 -12.71 -2.19 33.14
C GLU A 359 -11.97 -0.88 32.81
N VAL A 360 -11.90 -0.53 31.52
CA VAL A 360 -11.26 0.71 31.07
C VAL A 360 -12.02 1.92 31.60
N ALA A 361 -13.36 1.88 31.61
CA ALA A 361 -14.18 2.99 32.11
C ALA A 361 -13.93 3.31 33.60
N GLN A 362 -13.58 2.31 34.42
CA GLN A 362 -13.38 2.44 35.87
C GLN A 362 -12.06 3.13 36.27
N ASP A 363 -11.04 3.11 35.40
CA ASP A 363 -9.74 3.76 35.64
C ASP A 363 -9.55 4.94 34.68
N GLY A 364 -9.64 6.17 35.19
CA GLY A 364 -9.50 7.37 34.36
C GLY A 364 -8.15 7.48 33.63
N THR A 365 -7.07 6.97 34.20
CA THR A 365 -5.74 6.99 33.55
C THR A 365 -5.70 5.98 32.41
N ARG A 366 -6.17 4.75 32.67
CA ARG A 366 -6.26 3.71 31.64
C ARG A 366 -7.23 4.12 30.53
N ARG A 367 -8.37 4.73 30.86
CA ARG A 367 -9.35 5.24 29.89
C ARG A 367 -8.73 6.21 28.90
N ILE A 368 -8.02 7.22 29.41
CA ILE A 368 -7.35 8.21 28.56
C ILE A 368 -6.32 7.52 27.66
N ALA A 369 -5.45 6.68 28.23
CA ALA A 369 -4.42 5.98 27.48
C ALA A 369 -4.99 5.04 26.41
N HIS A 370 -6.07 4.31 26.72
CA HIS A 370 -6.73 3.36 25.84
C HIS A 370 -7.41 4.08 24.66
N HIS A 371 -8.16 5.16 24.91
CA HIS A 371 -8.77 5.93 23.82
C HIS A 371 -7.72 6.66 22.96
N GLN A 372 -6.60 7.11 23.54
CA GLN A 372 -5.46 7.64 22.77
C GLN A 372 -4.84 6.57 21.87
N MET A 373 -4.67 5.34 22.35
CA MET A 373 -4.23 4.20 21.53
C MET A 373 -5.17 3.99 20.34
N LEU A 374 -6.48 3.88 20.58
CA LEU A 374 -7.47 3.68 19.52
C LEU A 374 -7.49 4.85 18.53
N GLN A 375 -7.34 6.08 19.02
CA GLN A 375 -7.23 7.27 18.17
C GLN A 375 -6.02 7.22 17.24
N SER A 376 -4.85 6.75 17.69
CA SER A 376 -3.67 6.63 16.83
C SER A 376 -3.90 5.69 15.65
N TYR A 377 -4.56 4.55 15.87
CA TYR A 377 -4.95 3.64 14.78
C TYR A 377 -5.98 4.28 13.84
N ALA A 378 -6.99 4.96 14.39
CA ALA A 378 -7.99 5.65 13.60
C ALA A 378 -7.38 6.77 12.72
N LEU A 379 -6.45 7.57 13.25
CA LEU A 379 -5.75 8.61 12.49
C LEU A 379 -4.90 8.04 11.34
N HIS A 380 -4.38 6.82 11.51
CA HIS A 380 -3.64 6.11 10.46
C HIS A 380 -4.58 5.50 9.41
N ASP A 381 -5.65 4.83 9.85
CA ASP A 381 -6.47 3.97 8.98
C ASP A 381 -7.65 4.69 8.32
N TYR A 382 -8.16 5.77 8.93
CA TYR A 382 -9.36 6.46 8.46
C TYR A 382 -9.18 7.60 7.42
N PRO A 383 -7.99 8.12 7.06
CA PRO A 383 -7.88 9.25 6.14
C PRO A 383 -8.58 9.10 4.78
N SER A 384 -8.69 7.88 4.25
CA SER A 384 -9.35 7.58 2.98
C SER A 384 -10.85 7.27 3.11
N ILE A 385 -11.33 7.01 4.33
CA ILE A 385 -12.69 6.53 4.59
C ILE A 385 -13.77 7.55 4.18
N PRO A 386 -13.68 8.85 4.53
CA PRO A 386 -14.70 9.82 4.13
C PRO A 386 -14.96 9.82 2.62
N ARG A 387 -13.91 9.76 1.80
CA ARG A 387 -14.05 9.69 0.33
C ARG A 387 -14.68 8.38 -0.13
N ALA A 388 -14.34 7.27 0.50
CA ALA A 388 -14.89 5.96 0.17
C ALA A 388 -16.36 5.80 0.58
N MET A 389 -16.86 6.62 1.51
CA MET A 389 -18.29 6.68 1.84
C MET A 389 -19.12 7.34 0.74
N GLY A 390 -18.52 8.19 -0.10
CA GLY A 390 -19.22 8.77 -1.26
C GLY A 390 -20.42 9.67 -0.88
N LEU A 391 -20.33 10.40 0.23
CA LEU A 391 -21.38 11.31 0.71
C LEU A 391 -21.63 12.48 -0.28
N ASP A 392 -22.86 12.99 -0.31
CA ASP A 392 -23.29 14.15 -1.09
C ASP A 392 -22.79 15.48 -0.48
N GLY A 393 -22.34 15.46 0.78
CA GLY A 393 -21.66 16.54 1.46
C GLY A 393 -22.58 17.52 2.19
N LYS A 394 -23.82 17.14 2.51
CA LYS A 394 -24.83 17.95 3.23
C LYS A 394 -25.55 17.20 4.35
N GLU A 395 -25.19 15.94 4.56
CA GLU A 395 -25.81 15.02 5.49
C GLU A 395 -25.58 15.44 6.94
N HIS A 396 -26.59 15.16 7.78
CA HIS A 396 -26.39 14.93 9.20
C HIS A 396 -26.03 13.46 9.41
N ILE A 397 -24.88 13.19 10.02
CA ILE A 397 -24.32 11.86 10.21
C ILE A 397 -24.25 11.52 11.69
N ILE A 398 -24.65 10.31 12.07
CA ILE A 398 -24.39 9.76 13.41
C ILE A 398 -23.13 8.91 13.33
N ASP A 399 -22.12 9.26 14.11
CA ASP A 399 -20.93 8.44 14.37
C ASP A 399 -21.17 7.67 15.68
N ALA A 400 -21.71 6.46 15.57
CA ALA A 400 -22.16 5.66 16.71
C ALA A 400 -20.99 4.87 17.31
N ALA A 401 -20.76 5.05 18.61
CA ALA A 401 -19.54 4.63 19.31
C ALA A 401 -18.26 5.19 18.65
N GLY A 402 -18.30 6.49 18.28
CA GLY A 402 -17.22 7.16 17.55
C GLY A 402 -15.95 7.51 18.36
N GLY A 403 -15.88 7.08 19.63
CA GLY A 403 -14.76 7.32 20.52
C GLY A 403 -14.43 8.82 20.68
N LEU A 404 -13.18 9.20 20.41
CA LEU A 404 -12.73 10.59 20.48
C LEU A 404 -13.12 11.43 19.23
N GLY A 405 -14.03 10.91 18.40
CA GLY A 405 -14.59 11.59 17.22
C GLY A 405 -13.59 11.76 16.09
N THR A 406 -12.64 10.83 15.95
CA THR A 406 -11.58 10.91 14.94
C THR A 406 -12.15 10.84 13.53
N LEU A 407 -13.05 9.88 13.26
CA LEU A 407 -13.70 9.77 11.95
C LEU A 407 -14.63 10.95 11.69
N ALA A 408 -15.43 11.37 12.67
CA ALA A 408 -16.23 12.60 12.61
C ALA A 408 -15.42 13.83 12.16
N LYS A 409 -14.24 14.07 12.74
CA LYS A 409 -13.37 15.20 12.38
C LYS A 409 -12.84 15.08 10.94
N LEU A 410 -12.49 13.88 10.49
CA LEU A 410 -12.07 13.64 9.11
C LEU A 410 -13.22 13.88 8.12
N MET A 411 -14.45 13.45 8.44
CA MET A 411 -15.63 13.74 7.62
C MET A 411 -15.91 15.25 7.54
N LEU A 412 -15.81 15.98 8.65
CA LEU A 412 -16.01 17.44 8.68
C LEU A 412 -14.95 18.22 7.88
N ALA A 413 -13.74 17.66 7.75
CA ALA A 413 -12.66 18.23 6.97
C ALA A 413 -12.81 17.95 5.46
N GLU A 414 -13.25 16.75 5.08
CA GLU A 414 -13.50 16.39 3.68
C GLU A 414 -14.77 17.05 3.14
N TYR A 415 -15.82 17.19 3.97
CA TYR A 415 -17.11 17.73 3.57
C TYR A 415 -17.47 19.02 4.35
N PRO A 416 -17.39 20.21 3.72
CA PRO A 416 -17.58 21.48 4.42
C PRO A 416 -18.99 21.72 4.99
N ASN A 417 -20.02 21.05 4.46
CA ASN A 417 -21.42 21.29 4.85
C ASN A 417 -22.09 20.12 5.58
N VAL A 418 -21.38 19.02 5.87
CA VAL A 418 -21.94 17.94 6.71
C VAL A 418 -21.96 18.36 8.17
N SER A 419 -22.86 17.79 8.97
CA SER A 419 -22.81 17.84 10.43
C SER A 419 -22.71 16.42 10.98
N VAL A 420 -22.05 16.27 12.12
CA VAL A 420 -21.82 14.96 12.73
C VAL A 420 -22.23 15.00 14.20
N THR A 421 -23.06 14.04 14.60
CA THR A 421 -23.34 13.74 16.01
C THR A 421 -22.59 12.47 16.39
N VAL A 422 -21.62 12.59 17.30
CA VAL A 422 -20.94 11.42 17.89
C VAL A 422 -21.78 10.93 19.07
N LEU A 423 -22.26 9.69 18.98
CA LEU A 423 -22.97 9.01 20.06
C LEU A 423 -21.95 8.17 20.85
N GLU A 424 -21.75 8.49 22.12
CA GLU A 424 -20.74 7.84 22.96
C GLU A 424 -21.16 7.77 24.44
N ARG A 425 -20.45 6.91 25.18
CA ARG A 425 -20.66 6.72 26.62
C ARG A 425 -20.29 7.98 27.42
N PRO A 426 -20.96 8.22 28.56
CA PRO A 426 -20.82 9.48 29.32
C PRO A 426 -19.37 9.79 29.70
N GLU A 427 -18.59 8.78 30.11
CA GLU A 427 -17.20 8.93 30.52
C GLU A 427 -16.25 9.32 29.37
N VAL A 428 -16.56 8.93 28.13
CA VAL A 428 -15.78 9.28 26.93
C VAL A 428 -16.11 10.70 26.50
N VAL A 429 -17.41 11.05 26.48
CA VAL A 429 -17.87 12.41 26.20
C VAL A 429 -17.29 13.40 27.20
N ASP A 430 -17.33 13.08 28.50
CA ASP A 430 -16.74 13.91 29.55
C ASP A 430 -15.22 14.09 29.37
N GLN A 431 -14.50 13.05 28.96
CA GLN A 431 -13.07 13.15 28.64
C GLN A 431 -12.83 14.14 27.49
N VAL A 432 -13.53 13.99 26.37
CA VAL A 432 -13.33 14.86 25.20
C VAL A 432 -13.64 16.32 25.54
N LEU A 433 -14.75 16.58 26.24
CA LEU A 433 -15.15 17.94 26.61
C LEU A 433 -14.19 18.62 27.59
N LYS A 434 -13.38 17.85 28.33
CA LYS A 434 -12.32 18.38 29.22
C LYS A 434 -11.00 18.61 28.50
N GLU A 435 -10.63 17.73 27.58
CA GLU A 435 -9.32 17.72 26.92
C GLU A 435 -9.29 18.58 25.65
N GLN A 436 -10.45 18.79 25.01
CA GLN A 436 -10.55 19.44 23.72
C GLN A 436 -11.64 20.51 23.75
N GLU A 437 -11.29 21.73 23.34
CA GLU A 437 -12.31 22.71 23.01
C GLU A 437 -13.09 22.21 21.79
N ASN A 438 -14.43 22.19 21.87
CA ASN A 438 -15.23 21.89 20.69
C ASN A 438 -15.15 23.08 19.72
N THR A 439 -14.18 23.01 18.81
CA THR A 439 -13.89 24.06 17.82
C THR A 439 -14.81 24.00 16.60
N HIS A 440 -15.62 22.94 16.47
CA HIS A 440 -16.51 22.75 15.33
C HIS A 440 -17.96 23.02 15.70
N SER A 441 -18.56 24.06 15.11
CA SER A 441 -20.00 24.35 15.22
C SER A 441 -20.91 23.27 14.60
N ARG A 442 -20.31 22.29 13.90
CA ARG A 442 -20.98 21.19 13.19
C ARG A 442 -20.73 19.81 13.84
N LEU A 443 -20.00 19.77 14.96
CA LEU A 443 -19.72 18.55 15.72
C LEU A 443 -20.53 18.57 17.01
N PHE A 444 -21.41 17.59 17.16
CA PHE A 444 -22.26 17.43 18.33
C PHE A 444 -21.90 16.14 19.07
N TRP A 445 -22.09 16.16 20.39
CA TRP A 445 -21.86 15.01 21.25
C TRP A 445 -23.17 14.61 21.90
N LYS A 446 -23.56 13.35 21.75
CA LYS A 446 -24.74 12.75 22.40
C LYS A 446 -24.24 11.66 23.33
N VAL A 447 -24.56 11.81 24.61
CA VAL A 447 -24.38 10.73 25.59
C VAL A 447 -25.44 9.67 25.34
N GLY A 448 -25.03 8.41 25.24
CA GLY A 448 -25.94 7.27 25.17
C GLY A 448 -25.22 5.93 25.11
N ASP A 449 -26.00 4.87 25.28
CA ASP A 449 -25.59 3.50 25.05
C ASP A 449 -26.07 3.06 23.66
N ILE A 450 -25.19 2.41 22.88
CA ILE A 450 -25.51 1.95 21.53
C ILE A 450 -26.58 0.84 21.49
N PHE A 451 -26.82 0.15 22.62
CA PHE A 451 -27.88 -0.86 22.74
C PHE A 451 -29.27 -0.26 23.01
N ASP A 452 -29.30 0.96 23.55
CA ASP A 452 -30.53 1.69 23.84
C ASP A 452 -31.04 2.47 22.62
N SER A 453 -32.24 3.04 22.73
CA SER A 453 -32.75 3.97 21.72
C SER A 453 -31.86 5.23 21.67
N TRP A 454 -31.39 5.61 20.49
CA TRP A 454 -30.47 6.75 20.34
C TRP A 454 -31.19 8.11 20.40
N GLU A 455 -32.51 8.12 20.17
CA GLU A 455 -33.39 9.31 20.19
C GLU A 455 -32.89 10.46 19.30
N ILE A 456 -32.26 10.12 18.18
CA ILE A 456 -31.71 11.05 17.19
C ILE A 456 -32.02 10.51 15.78
N GLY A 457 -32.30 11.43 14.85
CA GLY A 457 -32.51 11.12 13.44
C GLY A 457 -31.37 11.68 12.58
N ALA A 458 -30.99 10.96 11.53
CA ALA A 458 -29.91 11.35 10.64
C ALA A 458 -30.12 10.88 9.19
N ASP A 459 -29.33 11.46 8.29
CA ASP A 459 -29.32 11.07 6.88
C ASP A 459 -28.40 9.86 6.65
N ALA A 460 -27.41 9.68 7.53
CA ALA A 460 -26.52 8.51 7.54
C ALA A 460 -26.09 8.12 8.96
N VAL A 461 -25.78 6.83 9.15
CA VAL A 461 -25.12 6.29 10.35
C VAL A 461 -23.79 5.69 9.93
N VAL A 462 -22.75 5.89 10.72
CA VAL A 462 -21.48 5.17 10.61
C VAL A 462 -21.18 4.40 11.90
N LEU A 463 -20.72 3.16 11.73
CA LEU A 463 -20.24 2.27 12.77
C LEU A 463 -18.81 1.85 12.38
N SER A 464 -17.81 2.43 13.02
CA SER A 464 -16.40 2.16 12.70
C SER A 464 -15.72 1.36 13.80
N ARG A 465 -15.35 0.10 13.52
CA ARG A 465 -14.80 -0.84 14.53
C ARG A 465 -15.69 -0.95 15.76
N VAL A 466 -16.95 -1.30 15.52
CA VAL A 466 -17.97 -1.41 16.58
C VAL A 466 -18.56 -2.80 16.59
N LEU A 467 -19.07 -3.28 15.46
CA LEU A 467 -19.78 -4.55 15.37
C LEU A 467 -18.85 -5.75 15.58
N HIS A 468 -17.56 -5.59 15.29
CA HIS A 468 -16.57 -6.63 15.53
C HIS A 468 -16.35 -6.95 17.02
N ASP A 469 -16.75 -6.07 17.94
CA ASP A 469 -16.63 -6.31 19.39
C ASP A 469 -17.77 -7.18 19.94
N TRP A 470 -18.78 -7.49 19.12
CA TRP A 470 -20.02 -8.09 19.59
C TRP A 470 -20.36 -9.37 18.85
N ASN A 471 -21.09 -10.26 19.54
CA ASN A 471 -21.70 -11.44 18.91
C ASN A 471 -22.88 -11.03 17.99
N ASP A 472 -23.37 -11.97 17.18
CA ASP A 472 -24.40 -11.68 16.18
C ASP A 472 -25.73 -11.19 16.77
N SER A 473 -26.14 -11.68 17.96
CA SER A 473 -27.36 -11.20 18.61
C SER A 473 -27.25 -9.73 19.03
N ASP A 474 -26.10 -9.33 19.56
CA ASP A 474 -25.82 -7.97 20.01
C ASP A 474 -25.65 -7.03 18.81
N VAL A 475 -24.95 -7.48 17.76
CA VAL A 475 -24.87 -6.75 16.47
C VAL A 475 -26.27 -6.49 15.90
N LEU A 476 -27.18 -7.46 15.95
CA LEU A 476 -28.55 -7.25 15.47
C LEU A 476 -29.31 -6.21 16.30
N VAL A 477 -29.04 -6.08 17.60
CA VAL A 477 -29.62 -5.01 18.42
C VAL A 477 -29.08 -3.65 17.97
N ILE A 478 -27.76 -3.51 17.87
CA ILE A 478 -27.11 -2.26 17.43
C ILE A 478 -27.58 -1.84 16.05
N LEU A 479 -27.62 -2.77 15.09
CA LEU A 479 -28.10 -2.48 13.73
C LEU A 479 -29.58 -2.06 13.73
N LYS A 480 -30.44 -2.64 14.57
CA LYS A 480 -31.83 -2.19 14.68
C LYS A 480 -31.94 -0.78 15.25
N ARG A 481 -31.08 -0.39 16.21
CA ARG A 481 -31.00 1.00 16.69
C ARG A 481 -30.55 1.96 15.60
N ALA A 482 -29.55 1.56 14.81
CA ALA A 482 -29.15 2.30 13.61
C ALA A 482 -30.31 2.44 12.62
N ARG A 483 -31.09 1.37 12.41
CA ARG A 483 -32.26 1.40 11.52
C ARG A 483 -33.33 2.36 12.02
N GLU A 484 -33.60 2.40 13.32
CA GLU A 484 -34.56 3.31 13.95
C GLU A 484 -34.17 4.79 13.80
N ALA A 485 -32.88 5.10 13.77
CA ALA A 485 -32.35 6.45 13.57
C ALA A 485 -32.41 6.96 12.12
N LEU A 486 -32.72 6.08 11.16
CA LEU A 486 -32.67 6.35 9.72
C LEU A 486 -34.05 6.30 9.06
N ILE A 487 -34.27 7.16 8.06
CA ILE A 487 -35.39 7.02 7.14
C ILE A 487 -35.07 5.99 6.04
N ALA A 488 -36.09 5.44 5.38
CA ALA A 488 -35.87 4.52 4.26
C ALA A 488 -35.09 5.21 3.13
N GLY A 489 -34.13 4.51 2.55
CA GLY A 489 -33.22 5.03 1.52
C GLY A 489 -31.95 5.70 2.07
N SER A 490 -31.85 5.96 3.37
CA SER A 490 -30.63 6.45 4.01
C SER A 490 -29.53 5.40 4.10
N HIS A 491 -28.28 5.86 4.25
CA HIS A 491 -27.10 4.99 4.24
C HIS A 491 -26.63 4.62 5.65
N LEU A 492 -26.25 3.36 5.80
CA LEU A 492 -25.45 2.84 6.91
C LEU A 492 -24.05 2.52 6.37
N PHE A 493 -23.02 3.05 7.02
CA PHE A 493 -21.63 2.75 6.71
C PHE A 493 -21.02 1.91 7.83
N ILE A 494 -20.50 0.74 7.49
CA ILE A 494 -19.73 -0.10 8.42
C ILE A 494 -18.27 -0.04 7.99
N VAL A 495 -17.38 0.33 8.91
CA VAL A 495 -15.94 0.47 8.65
C VAL A 495 -15.18 -0.56 9.48
N GLU A 496 -14.91 -1.72 8.90
CA GLU A 496 -14.32 -2.88 9.61
C GLU A 496 -13.36 -3.69 8.75
N MET A 497 -12.51 -4.50 9.39
CA MET A 497 -11.66 -5.43 8.67
C MET A 497 -12.50 -6.64 8.24
N LEU A 498 -12.59 -6.89 6.94
CA LEU A 498 -13.30 -8.08 6.46
C LEU A 498 -12.38 -9.29 6.49
N ARG A 499 -12.89 -10.39 7.05
CA ARG A 499 -12.23 -11.69 6.93
C ARG A 499 -12.36 -12.19 5.49
N PRO A 500 -11.24 -12.44 4.77
CA PRO A 500 -11.31 -12.97 3.41
C PRO A 500 -11.82 -14.41 3.41
N GLU A 501 -12.62 -14.77 2.41
CA GLU A 501 -13.13 -16.14 2.26
C GLU A 501 -12.05 -17.13 1.79
N SER A 502 -11.07 -16.64 1.01
CA SER A 502 -10.08 -17.49 0.34
C SER A 502 -8.70 -17.48 0.99
N SER A 503 -8.53 -16.91 2.19
CA SER A 503 -7.26 -16.90 2.90
C SER A 503 -7.43 -16.84 4.43
N PHE A 504 -6.32 -16.95 5.16
CA PHE A 504 -6.28 -16.89 6.63
C PHE A 504 -5.86 -15.52 7.18
N ALA A 505 -5.84 -14.48 6.33
CA ALA A 505 -5.45 -13.14 6.77
C ALA A 505 -6.44 -12.62 7.81
N GLY A 506 -5.92 -11.96 8.86
CA GLY A 506 -6.74 -11.41 9.94
C GLY A 506 -7.17 -12.41 11.03
N SER A 507 -6.95 -13.72 10.88
CA SER A 507 -7.43 -14.72 11.85
C SER A 507 -6.83 -14.59 13.27
N LEU A 508 -5.61 -14.09 13.41
CA LEU A 508 -5.05 -13.79 14.75
C LEU A 508 -5.72 -12.57 15.40
N CYS A 509 -6.18 -11.61 14.58
CA CYS A 509 -6.95 -10.46 15.06
C CYS A 509 -8.37 -10.89 15.44
N ASP A 510 -8.99 -11.81 14.70
CA ASP A 510 -10.26 -12.43 15.09
C ASP A 510 -10.17 -13.14 16.46
N LEU A 511 -9.09 -13.89 16.72
CA LEU A 511 -8.84 -14.45 18.06
C LEU A 511 -8.62 -13.36 19.13
N HIS A 512 -8.01 -12.23 18.76
CA HIS A 512 -7.87 -11.11 19.68
C HIS A 512 -9.24 -10.55 20.11
N LEU A 513 -10.18 -10.40 19.17
CA LEU A 513 -11.54 -9.94 19.47
C LEU A 513 -12.29 -10.95 20.34
N LEU A 514 -12.16 -12.25 20.06
CA LEU A 514 -12.69 -13.29 20.93
C LEU A 514 -12.18 -13.08 22.37
N MET A 515 -10.86 -12.94 22.55
CA MET A 515 -10.28 -12.81 23.90
C MET A 515 -10.57 -11.47 24.58
N ALA A 516 -10.75 -10.38 23.81
CA ALA A 516 -10.92 -9.05 24.38
C ALA A 516 -12.38 -8.72 24.69
N THR A 517 -13.32 -9.17 23.86
CA THR A 517 -14.72 -8.76 23.90
C THR A 517 -15.71 -9.91 23.69
N GLY A 518 -15.24 -11.10 23.29
CA GLY A 518 -16.12 -12.17 22.79
C GLY A 518 -16.65 -11.89 21.37
N GLY A 519 -16.16 -10.83 20.75
CA GLY A 519 -16.48 -10.43 19.39
C GLY A 519 -15.79 -11.26 18.32
N ARG A 520 -15.93 -10.83 17.07
CA ARG A 520 -15.34 -11.49 15.90
C ARG A 520 -15.32 -10.62 14.66
N GLU A 521 -14.36 -10.90 13.78
CA GLU A 521 -14.36 -10.41 12.40
C GLU A 521 -15.30 -11.24 11.53
N ARG A 522 -15.88 -10.60 10.53
CA ARG A 522 -16.89 -11.20 9.64
C ARG A 522 -16.53 -11.06 8.17
N THR A 523 -17.03 -11.99 7.38
CA THR A 523 -17.02 -11.94 5.92
C THR A 523 -18.08 -10.97 5.41
N GLU A 524 -17.96 -10.57 4.14
CA GLU A 524 -19.00 -9.78 3.45
C GLU A 524 -20.37 -10.48 3.51
N GLN A 525 -20.41 -11.79 3.29
CA GLN A 525 -21.65 -12.58 3.28
C GLN A 525 -22.28 -12.69 4.67
N GLU A 526 -21.48 -12.74 5.74
CA GLU A 526 -21.97 -12.70 7.12
C GLU A 526 -22.59 -11.32 7.42
N PHE A 527 -21.93 -10.22 7.04
CA PHE A 527 -22.53 -8.89 7.16
C PHE A 527 -23.81 -8.73 6.35
N ALA A 528 -23.84 -9.20 5.10
CA ALA A 528 -25.02 -9.12 4.25
C ALA A 528 -26.25 -9.76 4.92
N LYS A 529 -26.07 -10.91 5.59
CA LYS A 529 -27.15 -11.58 6.34
C LYS A 529 -27.59 -10.79 7.57
N LEU A 530 -26.65 -10.24 8.34
CA LEU A 530 -26.96 -9.43 9.53
C LEU A 530 -27.72 -8.16 9.14
N LEU A 531 -27.29 -7.50 8.06
CA LEU A 531 -27.94 -6.33 7.50
C LEU A 531 -29.38 -6.63 7.06
N ASP A 532 -29.60 -7.72 6.32
CA ASP A 532 -30.94 -8.13 5.86
C ASP A 532 -31.89 -8.37 7.06
N CYS A 533 -31.41 -9.08 8.08
CA CYS A 533 -32.15 -9.31 9.33
C CYS A 533 -32.46 -8.02 10.13
N ALA A 534 -31.69 -6.96 9.94
CA ALA A 534 -31.85 -5.68 10.62
C ALA A 534 -32.58 -4.61 9.78
N GLY A 535 -33.08 -4.95 8.59
CA GLY A 535 -33.81 -4.02 7.73
C GLY A 535 -32.91 -3.16 6.84
N PHE A 536 -31.73 -3.65 6.47
CA PHE A 536 -30.82 -3.03 5.51
C PHE A 536 -30.55 -3.94 4.32
N SER A 537 -30.24 -3.34 3.16
CA SER A 537 -29.67 -4.07 2.02
C SER A 537 -28.22 -3.65 1.81
N LEU A 538 -27.29 -4.60 1.77
CA LEU A 538 -25.91 -4.32 1.37
C LEU A 538 -25.89 -3.93 -0.12
N LYS A 539 -25.29 -2.78 -0.44
CA LYS A 539 -25.16 -2.25 -1.80
C LYS A 539 -23.78 -2.46 -2.36
N GLU A 540 -22.77 -2.05 -1.60
CA GLU A 540 -21.39 -1.98 -2.07
C GLU A 540 -20.42 -2.29 -0.93
N VAL A 541 -19.25 -2.81 -1.30
CA VAL A 541 -18.09 -2.94 -0.42
C VAL A 541 -16.92 -2.24 -1.09
N ASN A 542 -16.47 -1.15 -0.48
CA ASN A 542 -15.38 -0.32 -0.97
C ASN A 542 -14.11 -0.67 -0.22
N THR A 543 -13.18 -1.35 -0.90
CA THR A 543 -11.82 -1.57 -0.40
C THR A 543 -11.05 -0.26 -0.45
N VAL A 544 -10.42 0.12 0.67
CA VAL A 544 -9.53 1.28 0.74
C VAL A 544 -8.08 0.83 0.92
N ALA A 545 -7.13 1.73 0.68
CA ALA A 545 -5.70 1.51 0.92
C ALA A 545 -5.35 1.55 2.43
N ALA A 546 -6.14 0.87 3.26
CA ALA A 546 -5.98 0.74 4.71
C ALA A 546 -6.52 -0.64 5.14
N LEU A 547 -6.35 -1.00 6.42
CA LEU A 547 -6.83 -2.28 6.95
C LEU A 547 -8.36 -2.48 6.84
N PRO A 548 -9.22 -1.49 7.15
CA PRO A 548 -10.66 -1.68 7.04
C PRO A 548 -11.16 -1.56 5.59
N SER A 549 -12.33 -2.13 5.33
CA SER A 549 -13.18 -1.83 4.17
C SER A 549 -14.39 -0.99 4.60
N VAL A 550 -15.05 -0.33 3.66
CA VAL A 550 -16.31 0.38 3.89
C VAL A 550 -17.46 -0.40 3.27
N LEU A 551 -18.35 -0.96 4.09
CA LEU A 551 -19.59 -1.58 3.62
C LEU A 551 -20.69 -0.53 3.62
N VAL A 552 -21.42 -0.45 2.51
CA VAL A 552 -22.53 0.49 2.32
C VAL A 552 -23.85 -0.27 2.38
N GLY A 553 -24.56 -0.14 3.49
CA GLY A 553 -25.93 -0.61 3.66
C GLY A 553 -26.94 0.50 3.34
N MET A 554 -28.10 0.12 2.82
CA MET A 554 -29.23 1.04 2.60
C MET A 554 -30.43 0.61 3.43
N ALA A 555 -30.99 1.53 4.20
CA ALA A 555 -32.17 1.31 5.03
C ALA A 555 -33.40 1.00 4.17
N ILE A 556 -34.09 -0.12 4.46
CA ILE A 556 -35.28 -0.61 3.73
C ILE A 556 -36.56 -0.19 4.43
#